data_AF-A0A6I9T5M3-F1
#
_entry.id   AF-A0A6I9T5M3-F1
#
_cell.length_a   1.000
_cell.length_b   1.000
_cell.length_c   1.000
_cell.angle_alpha   90.00
_cell.angle_beta   90.00
_cell.angle_gamma   90.00
#
_symmetry.space_group_name_H-M   'P 1'
#
loop_
_entity.id
_entity.type
_entity.pdbx_description
1 polymer ?
#
loop_
_entity_poly.entity_id
_entity_poly.type
_entity_poly.pdbx_seq_one_letter_code
_entity_poly.pdbx_strand_id
1 'polypeptide(L)'
;MPATEIDSDLRRSSVNPSTLGMSECAFADINNLEHCTKYLNQTLVTFGFPASLDLFSNDPVSVARTCNCMYALLQQRQRDFEFRESANEQRQRLLSDISRLEAKVERLEAQLSTKDRDIATMTRTEAKATAAFKAQIDKLQQERDEFQKMVLGNQQVRTQQIHEMKKKEKEYMKLQERLNQVLMEKKKESRSGIEIMNLLQKEGRQRGTWNGKKADNDFYKKIVDAYEAKNQELVAENADLRALLRSMQVDMREFLNAPNGKQSCPINERSDADPSQSPLGGRTDMFDLPLHMARDQIEESLRTKMASIKERMVQLQDAQKGAEVTTEVTERELELEAQLVEARSIIQEQASMMSKHLAKSERPRRLSGHLSSDRDSILSPPEGL
;
A
#
# COMPACT_ATOMS: atom_id res chain seq x y z
N MET A 1 -6.21 37.84 -15.15
CA MET A 1 -7.64 37.93 -14.76
C MET A 1 -7.66 38.36 -13.31
N PRO A 2 -8.13 39.58 -12.99
CA PRO A 2 -7.92 40.20 -11.70
C PRO A 2 -8.84 39.62 -10.63
N ALA A 3 -8.34 39.58 -9.40
CA ALA A 3 -9.03 39.16 -8.20
C ALA A 3 -10.21 40.10 -7.91
N THR A 4 -11.41 39.54 -7.81
CA THR A 4 -12.60 40.26 -7.34
C THR A 4 -12.55 40.37 -5.82
N GLU A 5 -12.27 41.59 -5.37
CA GLU A 5 -12.58 42.13 -4.05
C GLU A 5 -14.09 42.03 -3.79
N ILE A 6 -14.53 40.99 -3.09
CA ILE A 6 -15.85 40.95 -2.44
C ILE A 6 -15.64 40.27 -1.08
N ASP A 7 -14.88 40.91 -0.21
CA ASP A 7 -14.68 40.43 1.16
C ASP A 7 -14.64 41.62 2.11
N SER A 8 -15.76 42.34 2.20
CA SER A 8 -15.97 43.46 3.13
C SER A 8 -17.45 43.83 3.16
N ASP A 9 -18.31 43.02 3.81
CA ASP A 9 -19.56 43.51 4.46
C ASP A 9 -20.43 42.41 5.13
N LEU A 10 -19.82 41.46 5.85
CA LEU A 10 -20.57 40.53 6.71
C LEU A 10 -20.16 40.61 8.18
N ARG A 11 -19.79 41.80 8.65
CA ARG A 11 -19.78 42.13 10.08
C ARG A 11 -21.01 42.94 10.47
N ARG A 12 -22.20 42.45 10.09
CA ARG A 12 -23.45 42.93 10.68
C ARG A 12 -23.70 42.16 11.97
N SER A 13 -23.19 42.72 13.07
CA SER A 13 -23.85 42.71 14.38
C SER A 13 -24.54 41.38 14.76
N SER A 14 -23.75 40.39 15.16
CA SER A 14 -24.26 39.27 15.97
C SER A 14 -24.62 39.81 17.36
N VAL A 15 -25.83 40.37 17.49
CA VAL A 15 -26.45 40.55 18.81
C VAL A 15 -27.03 39.20 19.18
N ASN A 16 -26.43 38.55 20.17
CA ASN A 16 -26.97 37.37 20.83
C ASN A 16 -28.42 37.69 21.29
N PRO A 17 -29.46 36.93 20.89
CA PRO A 17 -30.83 37.20 21.31
C PRO A 17 -31.09 36.84 22.78
N SER A 18 -30.10 36.27 23.47
CA SER A 18 -30.28 35.63 24.77
C SER A 18 -30.19 36.60 25.96
N THR A 19 -30.01 37.90 25.75
CA THR A 19 -29.78 38.88 26.83
C THR A 19 -30.44 40.25 26.63
N LEU A 20 -31.53 40.37 25.85
CA LEU A 20 -32.43 41.52 26.00
C LEU A 20 -33.54 41.17 26.98
N GLY A 21 -33.47 41.79 28.16
CA GLY A 21 -34.50 41.68 29.19
C GLY A 21 -35.89 42.02 28.65
N MET A 22 -36.85 41.19 29.03
CA MET A 22 -38.29 41.35 28.78
C MET A 22 -38.90 42.50 29.59
N SER A 23 -38.29 43.69 29.58
CA SER A 23 -38.82 44.84 30.29
C SER A 23 -38.77 46.09 29.41
N GLU A 24 -39.95 46.70 29.25
CA GLU A 24 -40.21 48.10 28.84
C GLU A 24 -40.44 48.44 27.37
N CYS A 25 -41.28 47.66 26.68
CA CYS A 25 -42.20 48.21 25.66
C CYS A 25 -43.54 47.50 25.79
N ALA A 26 -44.42 48.01 26.65
CA ALA A 26 -45.75 47.46 26.80
C ALA A 26 -46.56 47.73 25.53
N PHE A 27 -47.03 46.66 24.87
CA PHE A 27 -47.85 46.77 23.66
C PHE A 27 -49.22 47.45 23.93
N ALA A 28 -49.76 47.32 25.14
CA ALA A 28 -51.02 47.93 25.53
C ALA A 28 -50.91 48.62 26.90
N ASP A 29 -51.62 49.75 27.03
CA ASP A 29 -51.83 50.51 28.26
C ASP A 29 -53.30 50.97 28.37
N ILE A 30 -53.66 51.65 29.46
CA ILE A 30 -55.04 52.09 29.74
C ILE A 30 -55.55 53.08 28.69
N ASN A 31 -54.66 53.88 28.08
CA ASN A 31 -55.03 54.94 27.15
C ASN A 31 -55.20 54.44 25.71
N ASN A 32 -54.63 53.29 25.36
CA ASN A 32 -54.63 52.75 23.99
C ASN A 32 -55.39 51.44 23.80
N LEU A 33 -56.03 50.91 24.85
CA LEU A 33 -56.62 49.58 24.89
C LEU A 33 -57.63 49.31 23.76
N GLU A 34 -58.47 50.29 23.40
CA GLU A 34 -59.45 50.14 22.31
C GLU A 34 -58.75 49.97 20.95
N HIS A 35 -57.68 50.73 20.72
CA HIS A 35 -56.90 50.65 19.50
C HIS A 35 -56.13 49.32 19.43
N CYS A 36 -55.48 48.91 20.53
CA CYS A 36 -54.74 47.64 20.60
C CYS A 36 -55.66 46.43 20.40
N THR A 37 -56.88 46.47 20.95
CA THR A 37 -57.89 45.40 20.76
C THR A 37 -58.34 45.32 19.30
N LYS A 38 -58.63 46.46 18.65
CA LYS A 38 -58.96 46.50 17.21
C LYS A 38 -57.81 45.97 16.35
N TYR A 39 -56.58 46.41 16.64
CA TYR A 39 -55.38 45.97 15.94
C TYR A 39 -55.15 44.47 16.09
N LEU A 40 -55.23 43.92 17.32
CA LEU A 40 -55.08 42.48 17.56
C LEU A 40 -56.13 41.69 16.80
N ASN A 41 -57.40 42.09 16.87
CA ASN A 41 -58.47 41.40 16.15
C ASN A 41 -58.25 41.42 14.63
N GLN A 42 -57.85 42.55 14.05
CA GLN A 42 -57.52 42.63 12.63
C GLN A 42 -56.32 41.76 12.26
N THR A 43 -55.29 41.78 13.10
CA THR A 43 -54.06 41.00 12.91
C THR A 43 -54.33 39.51 12.99
N LEU A 44 -55.13 39.07 13.96
CA LEU A 44 -55.52 37.67 14.12
C LEU A 44 -56.27 37.15 12.90
N VAL A 45 -57.25 37.91 12.39
CA VAL A 45 -57.93 37.54 11.13
C VAL A 45 -56.94 37.44 9.98
N THR A 46 -56.00 38.39 9.88
CA THR A 46 -54.99 38.41 8.81
C THR A 46 -54.09 37.17 8.85
N PHE A 47 -53.73 36.71 10.06
CA PHE A 47 -52.96 35.47 10.28
C PHE A 47 -53.83 34.20 10.27
N GLY A 48 -55.12 34.30 9.93
CA GLY A 48 -56.02 33.16 9.77
C GLY A 48 -56.61 32.61 11.07
N PHE A 49 -56.54 33.37 12.17
CA PHE A 49 -57.16 33.02 13.43
C PHE A 49 -58.63 33.48 13.51
N PRO A 50 -59.50 32.75 14.21
CA PRO A 50 -60.89 33.15 14.42
C PRO A 50 -60.98 34.38 15.34
N ALA A 51 -61.63 35.45 14.87
CA ALA A 51 -61.91 36.68 15.65
C ALA A 51 -63.37 36.72 16.15
N SER A 52 -63.72 37.45 17.21
CA SER A 52 -63.03 38.54 17.93
C SER A 52 -62.64 38.18 19.37
N LEU A 53 -61.42 38.51 19.78
CA LEU A 53 -61.05 38.63 21.19
C LEU A 53 -61.96 39.67 21.84
N ASP A 54 -62.77 39.22 22.78
CA ASP A 54 -63.56 40.07 23.65
C ASP A 54 -63.28 39.68 25.10
N LEU A 55 -62.29 40.38 25.67
CA LEU A 55 -61.79 40.14 27.02
C LEU A 55 -62.74 40.68 28.10
N PHE A 56 -63.71 41.51 27.73
CA PHE A 56 -64.63 42.19 28.65
C PHE A 56 -66.08 41.69 28.53
N SER A 57 -66.34 40.72 27.63
CA SER A 57 -67.66 40.09 27.49
C SER A 57 -68.04 39.26 28.73
N ASN A 58 -69.28 39.45 29.18
CA ASN A 58 -69.93 38.57 30.15
C ASN A 58 -70.77 37.45 29.49
N ASP A 59 -70.86 37.44 28.15
CA ASP A 59 -71.52 36.38 27.38
C ASP A 59 -70.59 35.14 27.26
N PRO A 60 -71.02 33.97 27.75
CA PRO A 60 -70.23 32.74 27.71
C PRO A 60 -69.77 32.33 26.32
N VAL A 61 -70.55 32.63 25.27
CA VAL A 61 -70.20 32.27 23.88
C VAL A 61 -69.00 33.10 23.40
N SER A 62 -68.99 34.39 23.72
CA SER A 62 -67.89 35.30 23.37
C SER A 62 -66.63 35.04 24.19
N VAL A 63 -66.77 34.64 25.47
CA VAL A 63 -65.64 34.16 26.28
C VAL A 63 -65.04 32.88 25.68
N ALA A 64 -65.88 31.90 25.29
CA ALA A 64 -65.41 30.67 24.68
C ALA A 64 -64.67 30.91 23.35
N ARG A 65 -65.16 31.82 22.50
CA ARG A 65 -64.45 32.22 21.26
C ARG A 65 -63.08 32.81 21.55
N THR A 66 -62.98 33.66 22.56
CA THR A 66 -61.72 34.26 23.01
C THR A 66 -60.75 33.18 23.50
N CYS A 67 -61.21 32.25 24.36
CA CYS A 67 -60.40 31.12 24.83
C CYS A 67 -59.91 30.23 23.69
N ASN A 68 -60.77 29.91 22.71
CA ASN A 68 -60.39 29.11 21.55
C ASN A 68 -59.34 29.82 20.68
N CYS A 69 -59.46 31.13 20.49
CA CYS A 69 -58.44 31.91 19.78
C CYS A 69 -57.10 31.89 20.53
N MET A 70 -57.11 32.08 21.86
CA MET A 70 -55.89 31.98 22.68
C MET A 70 -55.27 30.58 22.61
N TYR A 71 -56.10 29.53 22.67
CA TYR A 71 -55.64 28.15 22.54
C TYR A 71 -55.01 27.88 21.17
N ALA A 72 -55.62 28.37 20.09
CA ALA A 72 -55.06 28.24 18.73
C ALA A 72 -53.69 28.94 18.60
N LEU A 73 -53.52 30.12 19.21
CA LEU A 73 -52.24 30.84 19.25
C LEU A 73 -51.15 30.03 19.98
N LEU A 74 -51.49 29.46 21.14
CA LEU A 74 -50.57 28.62 21.90
C LEU A 74 -50.20 27.34 21.14
N GLN A 75 -51.18 26.69 20.51
CA GLN A 75 -50.95 25.48 19.73
C GLN A 75 -50.11 25.75 18.49
N GLN A 76 -50.31 26.89 17.81
CA GLN A 76 -49.44 27.30 16.72
C GLN A 76 -48.02 27.58 17.21
N ARG A 77 -47.85 28.32 18.31
CA ARG A 77 -46.53 28.58 18.90
C ARG A 77 -45.79 27.27 19.24
N GLN A 78 -46.49 26.28 19.76
CA GLN A 78 -45.91 24.97 20.06
C GLN A 78 -45.46 24.26 18.79
N ARG A 79 -46.31 24.19 17.75
CA ARG A 79 -45.94 23.61 16.44
C ARG A 79 -44.75 24.34 15.80
N ASP A 80 -44.72 25.67 15.88
CA ASP A 80 -43.62 26.49 15.36
C ASP A 80 -42.32 26.28 16.16
N PHE A 81 -42.42 25.98 17.45
CA PHE A 81 -41.26 25.61 18.27
C PHE A 81 -40.73 24.24 17.85
N GLU A 82 -41.59 23.22 17.79
CA GLU A 82 -41.23 21.85 17.39
C GLU A 82 -40.63 21.82 15.97
N PHE A 83 -41.22 22.56 15.02
CA PHE A 83 -40.69 22.67 13.66
C PHE A 83 -39.30 23.32 13.63
N ARG A 84 -39.11 24.43 14.36
CA ARG A 84 -37.81 25.11 14.44
C ARG A 84 -36.76 24.24 15.11
N GLU A 85 -37.13 23.51 16.15
CA GLU A 85 -36.24 22.59 16.85
C GLU A 85 -35.81 21.44 15.92
N SER A 86 -36.75 20.79 15.24
CA SER A 86 -36.47 19.73 14.27
C SER A 86 -35.58 20.21 13.11
N ALA A 87 -35.86 21.39 12.55
CA ALA A 87 -35.04 22.00 11.51
C ALA A 87 -33.62 22.32 12.02
N ASN A 88 -33.50 22.78 13.27
CA ASN A 88 -32.21 23.07 13.88
C ASN A 88 -31.40 21.79 14.14
N GLU A 89 -32.03 20.71 14.60
CA GLU A 89 -31.38 19.40 14.73
C GLU A 89 -30.88 18.89 13.38
N GLN A 90 -31.70 18.96 12.34
CA GLN A 90 -31.30 18.55 10.99
C GLN A 90 -30.11 19.38 10.50
N ARG A 91 -30.14 20.70 10.71
CA ARG A 91 -29.02 21.59 10.39
C ARG A 91 -27.75 21.18 11.12
N GLN A 92 -27.82 20.84 12.40
CA GLN A 92 -26.64 20.41 13.17
C GLN A 92 -26.08 19.07 12.65
N ARG A 93 -26.95 18.10 12.33
CA ARG A 93 -26.53 16.82 11.71
C ARG A 93 -25.80 17.08 10.38
N LEU A 94 -26.37 17.90 9.51
CA LEU A 94 -25.75 18.25 8.23
C LEU A 94 -24.41 18.96 8.40
N LEU A 95 -24.26 19.86 9.38
CA LEU A 95 -22.97 20.49 9.67
C LEU A 95 -21.92 19.47 10.12
N SER A 96 -22.30 18.50 10.96
CA SER A 96 -21.39 17.42 11.33
C SER A 96 -21.00 16.53 10.15
N ASP A 97 -21.96 16.24 9.26
CA ASP A 97 -21.69 15.49 8.03
C ASP A 97 -20.74 16.23 7.09
N ILE A 98 -20.93 17.54 6.94
CA ILE A 98 -20.04 18.41 6.15
C ILE A 98 -18.62 18.35 6.71
N SER A 99 -18.43 18.59 8.01
CA SER A 99 -17.09 18.55 8.61
C SER A 99 -16.41 17.18 8.47
N ARG A 100 -17.19 16.10 8.57
CA ARG A 100 -16.68 14.73 8.34
C ARG A 100 -16.26 14.51 6.89
N LEU A 101 -17.04 15.00 5.93
CA LEU A 101 -16.72 14.90 4.50
C LEU A 101 -15.51 15.77 4.12
N GLU A 102 -15.41 16.99 4.65
CA GLU A 102 -14.26 17.88 4.46
C GLU A 102 -12.96 17.22 4.94
N ALA A 103 -12.95 16.66 6.15
CA ALA A 103 -11.78 15.92 6.67
C ALA A 103 -11.41 14.70 5.81
N LYS A 104 -12.41 14.02 5.22
CA LYS A 104 -12.17 12.90 4.30
C LYS A 104 -11.56 13.39 2.98
N VAL A 105 -12.03 14.52 2.45
CA VAL A 105 -11.48 15.13 1.23
C VAL A 105 -10.02 15.53 1.45
N GLU A 106 -9.71 16.24 2.54
CA GLU A 106 -8.33 16.64 2.86
C GLU A 106 -7.38 15.43 2.96
N ARG A 107 -7.84 14.34 3.61
CA ARG A 107 -7.07 13.09 3.69
C ARG A 107 -6.84 12.45 2.32
N LEU A 108 -7.84 12.45 1.45
CA LEU A 108 -7.72 11.89 0.10
C LEU A 108 -6.79 12.74 -0.77
N GLU A 109 -6.85 14.06 -0.67
CA GLU A 109 -5.94 14.99 -1.35
C GLU A 109 -4.49 14.78 -0.91
N ALA A 110 -4.24 14.60 0.39
CA ALA A 110 -2.92 14.28 0.91
C ALA A 110 -2.38 12.93 0.37
N GLN A 111 -3.24 11.92 0.26
CA GLN A 111 -2.88 10.63 -0.34
C GLN A 111 -2.57 10.76 -1.83
N LEU A 112 -3.38 11.52 -2.58
CA LEU A 112 -3.18 11.76 -4.00
C LEU A 112 -1.84 12.46 -4.24
N SER A 113 -1.55 13.51 -3.47
CA SER A 113 -0.26 14.21 -3.51
C SER A 113 0.93 13.29 -3.18
N THR A 114 0.76 12.33 -2.25
CA THR A 114 1.78 11.33 -1.94
C THR A 114 2.00 10.38 -3.12
N LYS A 115 0.91 9.86 -3.71
CA LYS A 115 0.97 8.97 -4.88
C LYS A 115 1.59 9.65 -6.09
N ASP A 116 1.33 10.94 -6.32
CA ASP A 116 1.99 11.70 -7.40
C ASP A 116 3.51 11.79 -7.20
N ARG A 117 3.97 11.99 -5.96
CA ARG A 117 5.41 11.98 -5.64
C ARG A 117 6.02 10.58 -5.82
N ASP A 118 5.31 9.53 -5.43
CA ASP A 118 5.74 8.15 -5.61
C ASP A 118 5.88 7.81 -7.09
N ILE A 119 4.88 8.18 -7.92
CA ILE A 119 4.91 8.00 -9.37
C ILE A 119 6.10 8.75 -9.97
N ALA A 120 6.30 10.02 -9.62
CA ALA A 120 7.43 10.79 -10.14
C ALA A 120 8.78 10.18 -9.75
N THR A 121 8.87 9.57 -8.57
CA THR A 121 10.08 8.86 -8.13
C THR A 121 10.27 7.57 -8.93
N MET A 122 9.22 6.77 -9.08
CA MET A 122 9.24 5.52 -9.85
C MET A 122 9.60 5.76 -11.32
N THR A 123 9.05 6.79 -11.95
CA THR A 123 9.37 7.14 -13.34
C THR A 123 10.85 7.52 -13.50
N ARG A 124 11.44 8.21 -12.52
CA ARG A 124 12.88 8.54 -12.54
C ARG A 124 13.76 7.31 -12.35
N THR A 125 13.40 6.40 -11.44
CA THR A 125 14.16 5.16 -11.22
C THR A 125 14.07 4.25 -12.45
N GLU A 126 12.90 4.13 -13.06
CA GLU A 126 12.68 3.41 -14.31
C GLU A 126 13.55 4.00 -15.43
N ALA A 127 13.49 5.32 -15.67
CA ALA A 127 14.30 5.98 -16.70
C ALA A 127 15.80 5.75 -16.50
N LYS A 128 16.28 5.79 -15.25
CA LYS A 128 17.69 5.48 -14.92
C LYS A 128 18.04 4.02 -15.21
N ALA A 129 17.16 3.09 -14.86
CA ALA A 129 17.36 1.67 -15.14
C ALA A 129 17.37 1.39 -16.65
N THR A 130 16.44 1.97 -17.42
CA THR A 130 16.42 1.88 -18.89
C THR A 130 17.72 2.39 -19.50
N ALA A 131 18.23 3.53 -19.03
CA ALA A 131 19.51 4.06 -19.51
C ALA A 131 20.69 3.14 -19.18
N ALA A 132 20.72 2.54 -17.98
CA ALA A 132 21.75 1.59 -17.58
C ALA A 132 21.71 0.31 -18.44
N PHE A 133 20.51 -0.24 -18.69
CA PHE A 133 20.37 -1.40 -19.57
C PHE A 133 20.80 -1.10 -21.00
N LYS A 134 20.44 0.09 -21.53
CA LYS A 134 20.88 0.51 -22.86
C LYS A 134 22.40 0.58 -22.95
N ALA A 135 23.07 1.18 -21.96
CA ALA A 135 24.53 1.23 -21.91
C ALA A 135 25.16 -0.17 -21.86
N GLN A 136 24.55 -1.10 -21.13
CA GLN A 136 25.04 -2.49 -21.07
C GLN A 136 24.85 -3.22 -22.40
N ILE A 137 23.73 -3.00 -23.10
CA ILE A 137 23.48 -3.55 -24.44
C ILE A 137 24.53 -3.04 -25.43
N ASP A 138 24.80 -1.73 -25.42
CA ASP A 138 25.78 -1.10 -26.30
C ASP A 138 27.19 -1.69 -26.04
N LYS A 139 27.56 -1.89 -24.76
CA LYS A 139 28.82 -2.53 -24.39
C LYS A 139 28.93 -3.96 -24.90
N LEU A 140 27.88 -4.77 -24.73
CA LEU A 140 27.86 -6.15 -25.22
C LEU A 140 27.94 -6.20 -26.76
N GLN A 141 27.32 -5.25 -27.46
CA GLN A 141 27.46 -5.13 -28.92
C GLN A 141 28.88 -4.78 -29.33
N GLN A 142 29.56 -3.87 -28.61
CA GLN A 142 30.95 -3.57 -28.86
C GLN A 142 31.85 -4.80 -28.65
N GLU A 143 31.70 -5.50 -27.53
CA GLU A 143 32.48 -6.72 -27.22
C GLU A 143 32.26 -7.81 -28.28
N ARG A 144 31.01 -7.99 -28.74
CA ARG A 144 30.68 -8.89 -29.85
C ARG A 144 31.43 -8.49 -31.13
N ASP A 145 31.44 -7.20 -31.48
CA ASP A 145 32.08 -6.72 -32.71
C ASP A 145 33.61 -6.87 -32.66
N GLU A 146 34.21 -6.64 -31.50
CA GLU A 146 35.63 -6.87 -31.26
C GLU A 146 35.98 -8.37 -31.37
N PHE A 147 35.17 -9.23 -30.78
CA PHE A 147 35.34 -10.68 -30.88
C PHE A 147 35.22 -11.15 -32.33
N GLN A 148 34.24 -10.62 -33.08
CA GLN A 148 34.06 -10.96 -34.49
C GLN A 148 35.27 -10.55 -35.33
N LYS A 149 35.84 -9.36 -35.10
CA LYS A 149 37.09 -8.91 -35.76
C LYS A 149 38.25 -9.84 -35.43
N MET A 150 38.38 -10.27 -34.17
CA MET A 150 39.44 -11.17 -33.74
C MET A 150 39.33 -12.55 -34.40
N VAL A 151 38.11 -13.11 -34.49
CA VAL A 151 37.85 -14.39 -35.15
C VAL A 151 38.24 -14.32 -36.63
N LEU A 152 37.85 -13.26 -37.34
CA LEU A 152 38.22 -13.07 -38.75
C LEU A 152 39.75 -12.95 -38.91
N GLY A 153 40.41 -12.17 -38.04
CA GLY A 153 41.87 -12.05 -38.05
C GLY A 153 42.58 -13.39 -37.78
N ASN A 154 42.10 -14.17 -36.81
CA ASN A 154 42.63 -15.49 -36.51
C ASN A 154 42.46 -16.46 -37.69
N GLN A 155 41.31 -16.43 -38.36
CA GLN A 155 41.03 -17.24 -39.54
C GLN A 155 41.96 -16.89 -40.71
N GLN A 156 42.29 -15.61 -40.89
CA GLN A 156 43.26 -15.16 -41.88
C GLN A 156 44.67 -15.68 -41.56
N VAL A 157 45.12 -15.55 -40.31
CA VAL A 157 46.44 -16.06 -39.87
C VAL A 157 46.52 -17.57 -40.05
N ARG A 158 45.48 -18.31 -39.68
CA ARG A 158 45.42 -19.78 -39.87
C ARG A 158 45.55 -20.15 -41.34
N THR A 159 44.84 -19.44 -42.21
CA THR A 159 44.96 -19.63 -43.67
C THR A 159 46.39 -19.40 -44.15
N GLN A 160 47.03 -18.32 -43.70
CA GLN A 160 48.42 -18.01 -44.04
C GLN A 160 49.42 -19.06 -43.55
N GLN A 161 49.26 -19.55 -42.31
CA GLN A 161 50.08 -20.62 -41.76
C GLN A 161 49.95 -21.93 -42.54
N ILE A 162 48.73 -22.27 -43.00
CA ILE A 162 48.50 -23.44 -43.86
C ILE A 162 49.27 -23.31 -45.18
N HIS A 163 49.27 -22.12 -45.80
CA HIS A 163 50.02 -21.89 -47.04
C HIS A 163 51.54 -21.98 -46.84
N GLU A 164 52.08 -21.40 -45.77
CA GLU A 164 53.50 -21.51 -45.40
C GLU A 164 53.92 -22.96 -45.12
N MET A 165 53.09 -23.71 -44.39
CA MET A 165 53.32 -25.13 -44.13
C MET A 165 53.40 -25.94 -45.43
N LYS A 166 52.44 -25.77 -46.33
CA LYS A 166 52.43 -26.44 -47.65
C LYS A 166 53.64 -26.07 -48.50
N LYS A 167 54.15 -24.84 -48.39
CA LYS A 167 55.38 -24.42 -49.07
C LYS A 167 56.59 -25.16 -48.52
N LYS A 168 56.72 -25.24 -47.19
CA LYS A 168 57.81 -25.99 -46.53
C LYS A 168 57.73 -27.48 -46.80
N GLU A 169 56.54 -28.08 -46.84
CA GLU A 169 56.35 -29.49 -47.23
C GLU A 169 56.90 -29.76 -48.64
N LYS A 170 56.61 -28.86 -49.60
CA LYS A 170 57.16 -28.98 -50.96
C LYS A 170 58.68 -28.85 -51.00
N GLU A 171 59.26 -27.97 -50.20
CA GLU A 171 60.72 -27.83 -50.09
C GLU A 171 61.36 -29.05 -49.44
N TYR A 172 60.72 -29.60 -48.40
CA TYR A 172 61.13 -30.82 -47.74
C TYR A 172 61.12 -32.02 -48.70
N MET A 173 60.04 -32.19 -49.48
CA MET A 173 59.96 -33.24 -50.51
C MET A 173 61.11 -33.13 -51.52
N LYS A 174 61.39 -31.92 -52.02
CA LYS A 174 62.54 -31.69 -52.93
C LYS A 174 63.89 -32.01 -52.29
N LEU A 175 64.07 -31.67 -51.02
CA LEU A 175 65.32 -31.95 -50.31
C LEU A 175 65.48 -33.46 -50.05
N GLN A 176 64.38 -34.13 -49.70
CA GLN A 176 64.32 -35.58 -49.52
C GLN A 176 64.63 -36.30 -50.84
N GLU A 177 64.10 -35.86 -51.98
CA GLU A 177 64.45 -36.36 -53.31
C GLU A 177 65.95 -36.22 -53.60
N ARG A 178 66.54 -35.05 -53.36
CA ARG A 178 67.99 -34.81 -53.53
C ARG A 178 68.83 -35.70 -52.63
N LEU A 179 68.45 -35.85 -51.36
CA LEU A 179 69.16 -36.72 -50.43
C LEU A 179 69.14 -38.17 -50.92
N ASN A 180 67.97 -38.66 -51.35
CA ASN A 180 67.85 -40.00 -51.92
C ASN A 180 68.72 -40.15 -53.19
N GLN A 181 68.79 -39.12 -54.03
CA GLN A 181 69.64 -39.13 -55.21
C GLN A 181 71.14 -39.24 -54.84
N VAL A 182 71.61 -38.44 -53.88
CA VAL A 182 72.98 -38.52 -53.35
C VAL A 182 73.27 -39.88 -52.71
N LEU A 183 72.31 -40.47 -51.98
CA LEU A 183 72.47 -41.80 -51.38
C LEU A 183 72.57 -42.90 -52.45
N MET A 184 71.82 -42.78 -53.55
CA MET A 184 71.89 -43.71 -54.69
C MET A 184 73.20 -43.56 -55.47
N GLU A 185 73.68 -42.33 -55.67
CA GLU A 185 75.01 -42.04 -56.23
C GLU A 185 76.12 -42.64 -55.35
N LYS A 186 76.06 -42.43 -54.04
CA LYS A 186 77.02 -43.01 -53.09
C LYS A 186 77.03 -44.55 -53.09
N LYS A 187 75.86 -45.19 -53.27
CA LYS A 187 75.77 -46.66 -53.46
C LYS A 187 76.42 -47.12 -54.77
N LYS A 188 76.45 -46.26 -55.80
CA LYS A 188 77.10 -46.53 -57.10
C LYS A 188 78.62 -46.26 -57.04
N GLU A 189 79.05 -45.28 -56.25
CA GLU A 189 80.47 -44.96 -55.99
C GLU A 189 81.16 -45.91 -54.98
N SER A 190 80.41 -46.73 -54.22
CA SER A 190 80.96 -47.62 -53.18
C SER A 190 81.78 -48.82 -53.71
N ARG A 191 82.38 -48.71 -54.90
CA ARG A 191 83.46 -49.58 -55.40
C ARG A 191 84.86 -48.93 -55.29
N SER A 192 85.00 -47.77 -54.67
CA SER A 192 86.30 -47.12 -54.45
C SER A 192 86.37 -46.50 -53.06
N GLY A 193 87.03 -47.19 -52.14
CA GLY A 193 87.25 -46.74 -50.77
C GLY A 193 88.34 -45.68 -50.67
N ILE A 194 88.07 -44.62 -49.90
CA ILE A 194 89.08 -43.81 -49.21
C ILE A 194 88.48 -43.42 -47.85
N GLU A 195 89.11 -43.93 -46.79
CA GLU A 195 88.82 -43.58 -45.39
C GLU A 195 89.76 -42.44 -44.98
N ILE A 196 89.19 -41.26 -44.67
CA ILE A 196 89.96 -40.12 -44.17
C ILE A 196 89.82 -40.07 -42.65
N MET A 197 90.84 -40.59 -41.97
CA MET A 197 91.17 -40.22 -40.59
C MET A 197 91.88 -38.86 -40.62
N ASN A 198 91.29 -37.84 -40.01
CA ASN A 198 91.98 -37.04 -38.99
C ASN A 198 91.07 -35.99 -38.34
N LEU A 199 91.10 -36.02 -37.01
CA LEU A 199 91.24 -34.89 -36.09
C LEU A 199 90.90 -33.49 -36.64
N LEU A 200 89.80 -32.93 -36.13
CA LEU A 200 89.68 -31.49 -35.93
C LEU A 200 89.49 -31.20 -34.45
N GLN A 201 90.50 -30.50 -33.94
CA GLN A 201 90.56 -29.86 -32.63
C GLN A 201 89.42 -28.85 -32.47
N LYS A 202 89.10 -28.61 -31.20
CA LYS A 202 88.02 -27.75 -30.67
C LYS A 202 88.01 -26.35 -31.27
N GLU A 203 86.81 -25.78 -31.43
CA GLU A 203 86.56 -24.43 -30.94
C GLU A 203 85.07 -24.12 -30.68
N GLY A 204 84.81 -23.58 -29.48
CA GLY A 204 83.80 -22.54 -29.26
C GLY A 204 82.32 -22.90 -29.37
N ARG A 205 81.79 -23.78 -28.52
CA ARG A 205 80.41 -23.57 -28.03
C ARG A 205 80.35 -23.78 -26.52
N GLN A 206 80.00 -22.72 -25.81
CA GLN A 206 79.65 -22.77 -24.40
C GLN A 206 78.58 -23.85 -24.20
N ARG A 207 78.93 -24.88 -23.43
CA ARG A 207 77.94 -25.71 -22.75
C ARG A 207 77.16 -24.80 -21.82
N GLY A 208 75.85 -24.73 -22.01
CA GLY A 208 74.96 -24.05 -21.07
C GLY A 208 75.22 -24.55 -19.66
N THR A 209 75.58 -23.63 -18.77
CA THR A 209 75.71 -23.90 -17.34
C THR A 209 74.32 -24.28 -16.83
N TRP A 210 74.12 -25.54 -16.46
CA TRP A 210 72.90 -25.98 -15.79
C TRP A 210 72.92 -25.42 -14.36
N ASN A 211 72.44 -24.19 -14.19
CA ASN A 211 72.27 -23.58 -12.88
C ASN A 211 70.96 -24.06 -12.23
N GLY A 212 70.99 -25.23 -11.59
CA GLY A 212 69.84 -25.76 -10.81
C GLY A 212 69.36 -24.79 -9.72
N LYS A 213 70.25 -23.93 -9.19
CA LYS A 213 69.92 -22.89 -8.20
C LYS A 213 68.88 -21.86 -8.67
N LYS A 214 68.76 -21.59 -9.98
CA LYS A 214 67.73 -20.66 -10.50
C LYS A 214 66.36 -21.32 -10.60
N ALA A 215 66.32 -22.59 -11.01
CA ALA A 215 65.07 -23.35 -11.12
C ALA A 215 64.39 -23.54 -9.75
N ASP A 216 65.16 -23.84 -8.71
CA ASP A 216 64.63 -23.97 -7.34
C ASP A 216 64.12 -22.62 -6.81
N ASN A 217 64.87 -21.52 -7.04
CA ASN A 217 64.45 -20.18 -6.63
C ASN A 217 63.15 -19.75 -7.33
N ASP A 218 63.03 -20.02 -8.63
CA ASP A 218 61.82 -19.76 -9.41
C ASP A 218 60.64 -20.63 -8.94
N PHE A 219 60.90 -21.85 -8.45
CA PHE A 219 59.88 -22.75 -7.91
C PHE A 219 59.37 -22.27 -6.54
N TYR A 220 60.27 -21.91 -5.61
CA TYR A 220 59.90 -21.28 -4.33
C TYR A 220 59.14 -19.98 -4.55
N LYS A 221 59.58 -19.16 -5.51
CA LYS A 221 58.90 -17.92 -5.87
C LYS A 221 57.48 -18.18 -6.38
N LYS A 222 57.28 -19.13 -7.30
CA LYS A 222 55.94 -19.51 -7.77
C LYS A 222 55.01 -19.99 -6.65
N ILE A 223 55.55 -20.74 -5.69
CA ILE A 223 54.78 -21.20 -4.53
C ILE A 223 54.36 -19.99 -3.69
N VAL A 224 55.30 -19.09 -3.36
CA VAL A 224 55.01 -17.87 -2.59
C VAL A 224 54.00 -16.98 -3.32
N ASP A 225 54.19 -16.74 -4.61
CA ASP A 225 53.29 -15.94 -5.45
C ASP A 225 51.87 -16.56 -5.48
N ALA A 226 51.77 -17.89 -5.56
CA ALA A 226 50.48 -18.59 -5.54
C ALA A 226 49.79 -18.50 -4.17
N TYR A 227 50.55 -18.62 -3.07
CA TYR A 227 50.03 -18.43 -1.71
C TYR A 227 49.61 -16.97 -1.47
N GLU A 228 50.38 -16.01 -1.97
CA GLU A 228 50.08 -14.59 -1.84
C GLU A 228 48.82 -14.22 -2.65
N ALA A 229 48.71 -14.72 -3.88
CA ALA A 229 47.50 -14.58 -4.69
C ALA A 229 46.26 -15.17 -3.98
N LYS A 230 46.40 -16.36 -3.39
CA LYS A 230 45.32 -16.99 -2.60
C LYS A 230 44.98 -16.22 -1.34
N ASN A 231 45.96 -15.62 -0.68
CA ASN A 231 45.73 -14.78 0.50
C ASN A 231 45.02 -13.47 0.12
N GLN A 232 45.38 -12.87 -1.01
CA GLN A 232 44.69 -11.69 -1.54
C GLN A 232 43.24 -12.00 -1.92
N GLU A 233 42.99 -13.15 -2.55
CA GLU A 233 41.64 -13.64 -2.87
C GLU A 233 40.80 -13.83 -1.59
N LEU A 234 41.35 -14.47 -0.56
CA LEU A 234 40.70 -14.63 0.74
C LEU A 234 40.39 -13.29 1.42
N VAL A 235 41.30 -12.32 1.36
CA VAL A 235 41.08 -10.98 1.93
C VAL A 235 39.97 -10.24 1.18
N ALA A 236 39.93 -10.35 -0.15
CA ALA A 236 38.89 -9.76 -0.98
C ALA A 236 37.51 -10.40 -0.69
N GLU A 237 37.43 -11.72 -0.67
CA GLU A 237 36.19 -12.45 -0.34
C GLU A 237 35.70 -12.11 1.07
N ASN A 238 36.61 -11.98 2.05
CA ASN A 238 36.22 -11.57 3.40
C ASN A 238 35.66 -10.14 3.43
N ALA A 239 36.24 -9.22 2.64
CA ALA A 239 35.73 -7.85 2.52
C ALA A 239 34.33 -7.82 1.89
N ASP A 240 34.10 -8.62 0.85
CA ASP A 240 32.81 -8.76 0.18
C ASP A 240 31.75 -9.38 1.11
N LEU A 241 32.11 -10.41 1.87
CA LEU A 241 31.21 -11.02 2.87
C LEU A 241 30.83 -10.02 3.97
N ARG A 242 31.78 -9.21 4.45
CA ARG A 242 31.49 -8.13 5.40
C ARG A 242 30.55 -7.10 4.79
N ALA A 243 30.78 -6.69 3.54
CA ALA A 243 29.90 -5.75 2.84
C ALA A 243 28.48 -6.31 2.67
N LEU A 244 28.36 -7.58 2.29
CA LEU A 244 27.07 -8.26 2.15
C LEU A 244 26.32 -8.33 3.48
N LEU A 245 27.00 -8.69 4.58
CA LEU A 245 26.39 -8.71 5.91
C LEU A 245 25.89 -7.32 6.35
N ARG A 246 26.64 -6.25 6.04
CA ARG A 246 26.18 -4.87 6.30
C ARG A 246 24.94 -4.54 5.47
N SER A 247 24.94 -4.88 4.18
CA SER A 247 23.79 -4.66 3.28
C SER A 247 22.55 -5.36 3.82
N MET A 248 22.66 -6.65 4.15
CA MET A 248 21.54 -7.42 4.70
C MET A 248 21.04 -6.82 6.02
N GLN A 249 21.93 -6.32 6.88
CA GLN A 249 21.50 -5.66 8.12
C GLN A 249 20.76 -4.34 7.87
N VAL A 250 21.13 -3.58 6.82
CA VAL A 250 20.41 -2.38 6.39
C VAL A 250 19.05 -2.77 5.81
N ASP A 251 19.01 -3.74 4.91
CA ASP A 251 17.77 -4.22 4.27
C ASP A 251 16.78 -4.75 5.31
N MET A 252 17.25 -5.53 6.29
CA MET A 252 16.43 -6.03 7.40
C MET A 252 15.88 -4.88 8.26
N ARG A 253 16.68 -3.84 8.49
CA ARG A 253 16.26 -2.66 9.25
C ARG A 253 15.20 -1.87 8.49
N GLU A 254 15.39 -1.64 7.19
CA GLU A 254 14.43 -0.94 6.34
C GLU A 254 13.12 -1.71 6.23
N PHE A 255 13.18 -3.03 6.01
CA PHE A 255 12.00 -3.89 5.91
C PHE A 255 11.15 -3.89 7.19
N LEU A 256 11.79 -3.83 8.36
CA LEU A 256 11.10 -3.96 9.65
C LEU A 256 10.68 -2.61 10.25
N ASN A 257 11.39 -1.53 9.90
CA ASN A 257 11.02 -0.16 10.27
C ASN A 257 10.12 0.53 9.23
N ALA A 258 9.85 -0.10 8.08
CA ALA A 258 8.84 0.38 7.15
C ALA A 258 7.51 0.51 7.92
N PRO A 259 6.84 1.68 7.85
CA PRO A 259 5.59 1.89 8.57
C PRO A 259 4.55 0.94 7.98
N ASN A 260 4.34 -0.19 8.66
CA ASN A 260 3.26 -1.10 8.33
C ASN A 260 1.97 -0.31 8.51
N GLY A 261 1.34 0.06 7.39
CA GLY A 261 0.07 0.77 7.39
C GLY A 261 -0.94 -0.04 8.20
N LYS A 262 -1.44 0.58 9.27
CA LYS A 262 -2.42 0.09 10.26
C LYS A 262 -1.82 -0.61 11.49
N GLN A 263 -1.47 0.20 12.48
CA GLN A 263 -1.61 -0.19 13.87
C GLN A 263 -2.25 0.99 14.63
N SER A 264 -3.56 0.88 14.86
CA SER A 264 -4.27 1.70 15.83
C SER A 264 -4.65 0.81 17.00
N CYS A 265 -3.85 0.86 18.07
CA CYS A 265 -4.29 0.52 19.42
C CYS A 265 -3.77 1.62 20.34
N PRO A 266 -4.63 2.36 21.06
CA PRO A 266 -4.18 3.38 21.98
C PRO A 266 -3.91 2.72 23.33
N ILE A 267 -2.64 2.60 23.72
CA ILE A 267 -2.28 2.53 25.14
C ILE A 267 -1.14 3.51 25.39
N ASN A 268 -1.44 4.35 26.36
CA ASN A 268 -0.73 5.48 26.88
C ASN A 268 0.64 5.07 27.46
N GLU A 269 1.73 5.60 26.93
CA GLU A 269 2.87 6.12 27.68
C GLU A 269 3.89 6.74 26.73
N ARG A 270 4.13 8.05 26.90
CA ARG A 270 5.27 8.74 26.30
C ARG A 270 6.55 8.14 26.90
N SER A 271 7.28 7.38 26.11
CA SER A 271 8.71 7.19 26.31
C SER A 271 9.42 7.53 25.01
N ASP A 272 10.35 8.48 25.09
CA ASP A 272 11.29 8.80 24.02
C ASP A 272 11.97 7.51 23.55
N ALA A 273 11.55 7.01 22.39
CA ALA A 273 12.19 5.87 21.77
C ALA A 273 13.53 6.35 21.19
N ASP A 274 14.57 6.26 22.01
CA ASP A 274 15.95 6.22 21.55
C ASP A 274 16.03 5.22 20.36
N PRO A 275 16.56 5.59 19.19
CA PRO A 275 16.67 4.70 18.02
C PRO A 275 17.46 3.40 18.28
N SER A 276 18.01 3.22 19.48
CA SER A 276 18.61 1.97 20.00
C SER A 276 17.58 0.94 20.50
N GLN A 277 16.32 1.32 20.77
CA GLN A 277 15.27 0.47 21.36
C GLN A 277 14.38 -0.24 20.32
N SER A 278 14.77 -0.26 19.04
CA SER A 278 14.16 -1.18 18.07
C SER A 278 14.64 -2.61 18.37
N PRO A 279 13.79 -3.65 18.32
CA PRO A 279 14.17 -5.04 18.62
C PRO A 279 15.34 -5.57 17.79
N LEU A 280 15.75 -4.83 16.76
CA LEU A 280 16.84 -5.16 15.84
C LEU A 280 17.89 -4.04 15.72
N GLY A 281 17.92 -3.09 16.65
CA GLY A 281 18.99 -2.11 16.81
C GLY A 281 20.35 -2.81 17.01
N GLY A 282 21.40 -2.27 16.41
CA GLY A 282 22.75 -2.83 16.50
C GLY A 282 23.75 -1.98 15.73
N ARG A 283 24.91 -1.75 16.32
CA ARG A 283 26.01 -1.05 15.66
C ARG A 283 26.61 -1.95 14.57
N THR A 284 26.94 -1.36 13.42
CA THR A 284 27.51 -2.05 12.26
C THR A 284 29.03 -2.20 12.35
N ASP A 285 29.65 -1.54 13.34
CA ASP A 285 31.10 -1.55 13.62
C ASP A 285 31.62 -2.95 14.02
N MET A 286 30.75 -3.81 14.54
CA MET A 286 31.09 -5.19 14.89
C MET A 286 31.57 -6.03 13.69
N PHE A 287 31.11 -5.71 12.47
CA PHE A 287 31.57 -6.42 11.26
C PHE A 287 32.98 -6.05 10.82
N ASP A 288 33.56 -4.98 11.40
CA ASP A 288 34.90 -4.52 11.05
C ASP A 288 35.98 -5.16 11.92
N LEU A 289 35.61 -5.78 13.05
CA LEU A 289 36.55 -6.47 13.94
C LEU A 289 37.14 -7.74 13.30
N PRO A 290 38.33 -8.20 13.76
CA PRO A 290 38.88 -9.49 13.38
C PRO A 290 37.88 -10.62 13.67
N LEU A 291 37.78 -11.60 12.75
CA LEU A 291 36.74 -12.65 12.82
C LEU A 291 36.74 -13.38 14.17
N HIS A 292 37.90 -13.73 14.71
CA HIS A 292 38.00 -14.43 16.00
C HIS A 292 37.48 -13.62 17.20
N MET A 293 37.38 -12.29 17.09
CA MET A 293 36.88 -11.41 18.15
C MET A 293 35.38 -11.12 18.00
N ALA A 294 34.87 -11.11 16.77
CA ALA A 294 33.49 -10.74 16.47
C ALA A 294 32.57 -11.93 16.17
N ARG A 295 33.13 -13.12 15.91
CA ARG A 295 32.37 -14.31 15.47
C ARG A 295 31.16 -14.59 16.37
N ASP A 296 31.39 -14.71 17.67
CA ASP A 296 30.35 -15.14 18.60
C ASP A 296 29.28 -14.05 18.75
N GLN A 297 29.68 -12.78 18.75
CA GLN A 297 28.76 -11.64 18.84
C GLN A 297 27.92 -11.48 17.56
N ILE A 298 28.51 -11.67 16.38
CA ILE A 298 27.80 -11.67 15.10
C ILE A 298 26.80 -12.83 15.07
N GLU A 299 27.23 -14.02 15.48
CA GLU A 299 26.37 -15.21 15.51
C GLU A 299 25.18 -15.03 16.46
N GLU A 300 25.42 -14.57 17.69
CA GLU A 300 24.38 -14.33 18.69
C GLU A 300 23.42 -13.22 18.24
N SER A 301 23.95 -12.15 17.64
CA SER A 301 23.14 -11.06 17.08
C SER A 301 22.21 -11.60 15.98
N LEU A 302 22.74 -12.38 15.03
CA LEU A 302 21.93 -12.94 13.95
C LEU A 302 20.88 -13.94 14.47
N ARG A 303 21.23 -14.81 15.43
CA ARG A 303 20.27 -15.74 16.06
C ARG A 303 19.13 -14.98 16.75
N THR A 304 19.47 -13.96 17.54
CA THR A 304 18.49 -13.13 18.25
C THR A 304 17.57 -12.39 17.27
N LYS A 305 18.15 -11.79 16.22
CA LYS A 305 17.38 -11.11 15.16
C LYS A 305 16.43 -12.07 14.43
N MET A 306 16.89 -13.27 14.09
CA MET A 306 16.08 -14.31 13.45
C MET A 306 14.93 -14.78 14.35
N ALA A 307 15.19 -14.95 15.65
CA ALA A 307 14.15 -15.32 16.61
C ALA A 307 13.05 -14.26 16.71
N SER A 308 13.43 -12.97 16.78
CA SER A 308 12.47 -11.86 16.82
C SER A 308 11.64 -11.76 15.53
N ILE A 309 12.25 -11.98 14.36
CA ILE A 309 11.53 -12.02 13.07
C ILE A 309 10.52 -13.16 13.05
N LYS A 310 10.91 -14.35 13.50
CA LYS A 310 10.04 -15.52 13.56
C LYS A 310 8.83 -15.27 14.46
N GLU A 311 9.04 -14.66 15.62
CA GLU A 311 7.96 -14.29 16.54
C GLU A 311 6.98 -13.28 15.90
N ARG A 312 7.51 -12.22 15.27
CA ARG A 312 6.67 -11.22 14.59
C ARG A 312 5.89 -11.81 13.41
N MET A 313 6.47 -12.76 12.67
CA MET A 313 5.76 -13.47 11.60
C MET A 313 4.58 -14.28 12.13
N VAL A 314 4.74 -14.96 13.27
CA VAL A 314 3.65 -15.69 13.92
C VAL A 314 2.53 -14.72 14.34
N GLN A 315 2.88 -13.60 14.98
CA GLN A 315 1.92 -12.57 15.37
C GLN A 315 1.13 -12.01 14.17
N LEU A 316 1.81 -11.75 13.03
CA LEU A 316 1.16 -11.28 11.82
C LEU A 316 0.23 -12.33 11.22
N GLN A 317 0.61 -13.61 11.25
CA GLN A 317 -0.22 -14.70 10.77
C GLN A 317 -1.48 -14.89 11.64
N ASP A 318 -1.35 -14.74 12.96
CA ASP A 318 -2.48 -14.83 13.88
C ASP A 318 -3.40 -13.60 13.76
N ALA A 319 -2.85 -12.40 13.57
CA ALA A 319 -3.63 -11.20 13.30
C ALA A 319 -4.39 -11.29 11.97
N GLN A 320 -3.80 -11.91 10.95
CA GLN A 320 -4.44 -12.14 9.65
C GLN A 320 -5.62 -13.12 9.79
N LYS A 321 -5.44 -14.24 10.50
CA LYS A 321 -6.54 -15.18 10.79
C LYS A 321 -7.64 -14.53 11.61
N GLY A 322 -7.29 -13.70 12.60
CA GLY A 322 -8.25 -12.93 13.38
C GLY A 322 -9.05 -11.97 12.51
N ALA A 323 -8.40 -11.26 11.59
CA ALA A 323 -9.06 -10.36 10.65
C ALA A 323 -10.02 -11.11 9.70
N GLU A 324 -9.62 -12.28 9.20
CA GLU A 324 -10.44 -13.14 8.33
C GLU A 324 -11.73 -13.60 9.02
N VAL A 325 -11.62 -14.05 10.29
CA VAL A 325 -12.78 -14.40 11.11
C VAL A 325 -13.69 -13.20 11.36
N THR A 326 -13.13 -12.01 11.62
CA THR A 326 -13.97 -10.81 11.79
C THR A 326 -14.71 -10.43 10.52
N THR A 327 -14.10 -10.58 9.34
CA THR A 327 -14.78 -10.32 8.06
C THR A 327 -15.91 -11.29 7.79
N GLU A 328 -15.72 -12.58 8.08
CA GLU A 328 -16.78 -13.59 7.97
C GLU A 328 -17.96 -13.29 8.90
N VAL A 329 -17.68 -12.85 10.14
CA VAL A 329 -18.73 -12.44 11.09
C VAL A 329 -19.51 -11.24 10.58
N THR A 330 -18.83 -10.22 10.05
CA THR A 330 -19.51 -9.03 9.49
C THR A 330 -20.32 -9.34 8.24
N GLU A 331 -19.87 -10.28 7.41
CA GLU A 331 -20.62 -10.72 6.23
C GLU A 331 -21.89 -11.46 6.65
N ARG A 332 -21.77 -12.33 7.67
CA ARG A 332 -22.92 -13.05 8.22
C ARG A 332 -23.94 -12.12 8.88
N GLU A 333 -23.49 -11.04 9.51
CA GLU A 333 -24.37 -10.01 10.08
C GLU A 333 -25.20 -9.32 8.99
N LEU A 334 -24.57 -8.91 7.88
CA LEU A 334 -25.25 -8.32 6.72
C LEU A 334 -26.28 -9.26 6.09
N GLU A 335 -25.97 -10.56 5.99
CA GLU A 335 -26.94 -11.56 5.51
C GLU A 335 -28.17 -11.68 6.42
N LEU A 336 -27.97 -11.65 7.74
CA LEU A 336 -29.07 -11.72 8.71
C LEU A 336 -29.92 -10.45 8.68
N GLU A 337 -29.32 -9.27 8.49
CA GLU A 337 -30.05 -8.02 8.27
C GLU A 337 -30.94 -8.09 7.03
N ALA A 338 -30.42 -8.63 5.91
CA ALA A 338 -31.19 -8.81 4.70
C ALA A 338 -32.40 -9.75 4.90
N GLN A 339 -32.20 -10.88 5.60
CA GLN A 339 -33.29 -11.81 5.95
C GLN A 339 -34.35 -11.15 6.85
N LEU A 340 -33.94 -10.30 7.78
CA LEU A 340 -34.86 -9.55 8.64
C LEU A 340 -35.72 -8.56 7.84
N VAL A 341 -35.13 -7.89 6.85
CA VAL A 341 -35.85 -6.99 5.95
C VAL A 341 -36.90 -7.76 5.14
N GLU A 342 -36.52 -8.92 4.59
CA GLU A 342 -37.45 -9.79 3.86
C GLU A 342 -38.60 -10.27 4.75
N ALA A 343 -38.30 -10.76 5.96
CA ALA A 343 -39.32 -11.18 6.92
C ALA A 343 -40.29 -10.06 7.29
N ARG A 344 -39.79 -8.83 7.47
CA ARG A 344 -40.63 -7.64 7.71
C ARG A 344 -41.55 -7.33 6.53
N SER A 345 -41.06 -7.46 5.29
CA SER A 345 -41.86 -7.28 4.09
C SER A 345 -43.01 -8.29 4.03
N ILE A 346 -42.73 -9.57 4.32
CA ILE A 346 -43.74 -10.64 4.37
C ILE A 346 -44.81 -10.33 5.42
N ILE A 347 -44.40 -9.94 6.64
CA ILE A 347 -45.33 -9.58 7.72
C ILE A 347 -46.21 -8.39 7.31
N GLN A 348 -45.64 -7.37 6.66
CA GLN A 348 -46.37 -6.21 6.20
C GLN A 348 -47.41 -6.56 5.11
N GLU A 349 -47.05 -7.45 4.19
CA GLU A 349 -47.97 -7.97 3.19
C GLU A 349 -49.11 -8.76 3.83
N GLN A 350 -48.80 -9.66 4.77
CA GLN A 350 -49.78 -10.41 5.54
C GLN A 350 -50.73 -9.48 6.30
N ALA A 351 -50.23 -8.43 6.96
CA ALA A 351 -51.05 -7.43 7.66
C ALA A 351 -51.96 -6.65 6.69
N SER A 352 -51.47 -6.33 5.49
CA SER A 352 -52.28 -5.69 4.44
C SER A 352 -53.40 -6.61 3.96
N MET A 353 -53.11 -7.90 3.75
CA MET A 353 -54.13 -8.89 3.39
C MET A 353 -55.19 -9.03 4.48
N MET A 354 -54.79 -9.16 5.75
CA MET A 354 -55.72 -9.22 6.89
C MET A 354 -56.61 -7.99 6.98
N SER A 355 -56.04 -6.78 6.82
CA SER A 355 -56.81 -5.53 6.81
C SER A 355 -57.83 -5.48 5.67
N LYS A 356 -57.46 -5.96 4.47
CA LYS A 356 -58.39 -6.08 3.34
C LYS A 356 -59.51 -7.08 3.62
N HIS A 357 -59.24 -8.17 4.33
CA HIS A 357 -60.27 -9.15 4.72
C HIS A 357 -61.22 -8.60 5.79
N LEU A 358 -60.71 -7.88 6.79
CA LEU A 358 -61.52 -7.18 7.79
C LEU A 358 -62.43 -6.12 7.15
N ALA A 359 -61.88 -5.28 6.27
CA ALA A 359 -62.66 -4.27 5.54
C ALA A 359 -63.72 -4.86 4.59
N LYS A 360 -63.52 -6.10 4.10
CA LYS A 360 -64.53 -6.85 3.34
C LYS A 360 -65.62 -7.46 4.24
N SER A 361 -65.27 -7.79 5.48
CA SER A 361 -66.20 -8.33 6.49
C SER A 361 -67.13 -7.25 7.08
N GLU A 362 -66.69 -6.00 7.16
CA GLU A 362 -67.49 -4.87 7.67
C GLU A 362 -68.47 -4.23 6.66
N ARG A 363 -68.51 -4.70 5.39
CA ARG A 363 -69.57 -4.27 4.47
C ARG A 363 -70.89 -4.98 4.82
N PRO A 364 -71.96 -4.26 5.20
CA PRO A 364 -73.22 -4.89 5.59
C PRO A 364 -73.85 -5.58 4.37
N ARG A 365 -73.96 -6.92 4.43
CA ARG A 365 -74.81 -7.68 3.51
C ARG A 365 -76.25 -7.23 3.73
N ARG A 366 -76.84 -6.58 2.72
CA ARG A 366 -78.30 -6.50 2.62
C ARG A 366 -78.87 -7.92 2.54
N LEU A 367 -79.90 -8.14 3.34
CA LEU A 367 -80.67 -9.35 3.52
C LEU A 367 -81.13 -9.96 2.19
N SER A 368 -80.90 -11.27 2.03
CA SER A 368 -81.83 -12.19 1.38
C SER A 368 -81.64 -13.55 2.05
N GLY A 369 -82.67 -14.00 2.75
CA GLY A 369 -82.60 -15.10 3.70
C GLY A 369 -82.63 -16.49 3.07
N HIS A 370 -82.30 -17.48 3.90
CA HIS A 370 -82.99 -18.77 3.93
C HIS A 370 -82.70 -19.47 5.27
N LEU A 371 -83.72 -20.10 5.82
CA LEU A 371 -83.75 -20.83 7.08
C LEU A 371 -83.18 -22.24 6.90
N SER A 372 -82.41 -22.72 7.88
CA SER A 372 -82.34 -24.14 8.32
C SER A 372 -81.30 -24.21 9.45
N SER A 373 -81.71 -24.31 10.72
CA SER A 373 -81.85 -25.58 11.46
C SER A 373 -80.64 -26.50 11.28
N ASP A 374 -79.77 -26.59 12.28
CA ASP A 374 -79.80 -27.75 13.18
C ASP A 374 -78.85 -27.60 14.38
N ARG A 375 -79.31 -28.20 15.47
CA ARG A 375 -78.64 -28.40 16.75
C ARG A 375 -77.42 -29.32 16.56
N ASP A 376 -76.34 -29.10 17.32
CA ASP A 376 -75.96 -30.09 18.35
C ASP A 376 -74.82 -29.61 19.28
N SER A 377 -75.22 -29.56 20.55
CA SER A 377 -74.57 -29.89 21.82
C SER A 377 -73.09 -30.32 21.90
N ILE A 378 -72.37 -29.60 22.77
CA ILE A 378 -71.59 -30.08 23.94
C ILE A 378 -70.46 -31.10 23.68
N LEU A 379 -69.21 -30.71 23.99
CA LEU A 379 -68.30 -31.42 24.92
C LEU A 379 -67.00 -30.61 25.20
N SER A 380 -66.57 -30.69 26.47
CA SER A 380 -65.55 -29.96 27.25
C SER A 380 -64.07 -30.05 26.80
N PRO A 381 -63.16 -29.23 27.38
CA PRO A 381 -61.72 -29.24 27.08
C PRO A 381 -60.93 -30.15 28.05
N PRO A 382 -59.64 -30.43 27.77
CA PRO A 382 -58.71 -30.80 28.81
C PRO A 382 -57.63 -29.73 29.05
N GLU A 383 -57.39 -29.50 30.34
CA GLU A 383 -56.18 -28.93 30.92
C GLU A 383 -54.98 -29.85 30.69
N GLY A 384 -53.77 -29.28 30.76
CA GLY A 384 -52.52 -30.03 30.83
C GLY A 384 -51.35 -29.12 31.18
N LEU A 385 -50.75 -29.40 32.34
CA LEU A 385 -49.62 -28.76 33.03
C LEU A 385 -48.33 -28.63 32.21
#